data_AF-A0A7L5YKP1-F1
#
_entry.id   AF-A0A7L5YKP1-F1
#
_cell.length_a   1.000
_cell.length_b   1.000
_cell.length_c   1.000
_cell.angle_alpha   90.00
_cell.angle_beta   90.00
_cell.angle_gamma   90.00
#
_symmetry.space_group_name_H-M   'P 1'
#
loop_
_entity.id
_entity.type
_entity.pdbx_description
1 polymer ?
#
loop_
_entity_poly.entity_id
_entity_poly.type
_entity_poly.pdbx_seq_one_letter_code
_entity_poly.pdbx_strand_id
1 'polypeptide(L)'
;MNRLTRIAMVDSQTGWAVGRGGVVLRTIDGGAHWIQQTSGTGLDLLGLAVVDAQNAWAVGANGTVVTTSNGGANWATRQRHHQLAVGRYGQRRPDRLGRR
;
A
#
# COMPACT_ATOMS: atom_id res chain seq x y z
N MET A 1 5.91 -21.47 -9.87
CA MET A 1 5.44 -21.70 -8.49
C MET A 1 5.18 -20.36 -7.82
N ASN A 2 3.93 -20.11 -7.41
CA ASN A 2 3.56 -18.97 -6.56
C ASN A 2 3.83 -19.35 -5.11
N ARG A 3 4.85 -18.73 -4.50
CA ARG A 3 5.26 -18.98 -3.11
C ARG A 3 4.72 -17.87 -2.22
N LEU A 4 3.99 -18.24 -1.17
CA LEU A 4 3.61 -17.32 -0.09
C LEU A 4 4.80 -17.07 0.82
N THR A 5 4.97 -15.82 1.23
CA THR A 5 6.11 -15.36 2.05
C THR A 5 5.68 -15.04 3.47
N ARG A 6 4.45 -14.54 3.66
CA ARG A 6 3.90 -14.15 4.96
C ARG A 6 2.39 -14.38 5.03
N ILE A 7 1.93 -14.65 6.25
CA ILE A 7 0.52 -14.67 6.66
C ILE A 7 0.40 -13.85 7.94
N ALA A 8 -0.69 -13.09 8.08
CA ALA A 8 -1.03 -12.36 9.29
C ALA A 8 -2.55 -12.36 9.48
N MET A 9 -2.99 -12.68 10.70
CA MET A 9 -4.39 -12.79 11.07
C MET A 9 -4.79 -11.59 11.93
N VAL A 10 -5.99 -11.04 11.69
CA VAL A 10 -6.64 -10.05 12.57
C VAL A 10 -7.18 -10.74 13.82
N ASP A 11 -7.83 -11.88 13.61
CA ASP A 11 -8.48 -12.72 14.60
C ASP A 11 -8.45 -14.19 14.12
N SER A 12 -9.20 -15.07 14.77
CA SER A 12 -9.22 -16.50 14.39
C SER A 12 -9.85 -16.79 13.02
N GLN A 13 -10.55 -15.83 12.41
CA GLN A 13 -11.32 -16.00 11.17
C GLN A 13 -10.74 -15.19 10.01
N THR A 14 -10.33 -13.94 10.26
CA THR A 14 -9.94 -12.99 9.22
C THR A 14 -8.44 -12.81 9.15
N GLY A 15 -7.88 -12.85 7.94
CA GLY A 15 -6.46 -12.55 7.74
C GLY A 15 -6.06 -12.43 6.28
N TRP A 16 -4.79 -12.10 6.08
CA TRP A 16 -4.17 -11.97 4.76
C TRP A 16 -2.90 -12.81 4.63
N ALA A 17 -2.61 -13.22 3.41
CA ALA A 17 -1.34 -13.80 3.02
C ALA A 17 -0.78 -13.08 1.79
N VAL A 18 0.53 -12.94 1.72
CA VAL A 18 1.21 -12.29 0.60
C VAL A 18 2.36 -13.16 0.06
N GLY A 19 2.81 -12.89 -1.15
CA GLY A 19 3.87 -13.68 -1.75
C GLY A 19 4.49 -13.14 -3.04
N ARG A 20 5.15 -14.06 -3.75
CA ARG A 20 5.83 -13.81 -5.03
C ARG A 20 4.85 -13.28 -6.07
N GLY A 21 5.31 -12.39 -6.95
CA GLY A 21 4.52 -11.88 -8.07
C GLY A 21 3.35 -10.99 -7.64
N GLY A 22 3.46 -10.36 -6.47
CA GLY A 22 2.41 -9.48 -5.93
C GLY A 22 1.15 -10.20 -5.46
N VAL A 23 1.22 -11.51 -5.20
CA VAL A 23 0.09 -12.28 -4.70
C VAL A 23 -0.35 -11.72 -3.35
N VAL A 24 -1.64 -11.44 -3.23
CA VAL A 24 -2.34 -11.13 -1.98
C VAL A 24 -3.58 -12.01 -1.92
N LEU A 25 -3.77 -12.70 -0.80
CA LEU A 25 -4.93 -13.53 -0.51
C LEU A 25 -5.58 -13.04 0.78
N ARG A 26 -6.90 -13.16 0.88
CA ARG A 26 -7.67 -12.90 2.10
C ARG A 26 -8.51 -14.12 2.48
N THR A 27 -8.59 -14.39 3.77
CA THR A 27 -9.54 -15.34 4.36
C THR A 27 -10.48 -14.60 5.32
N ILE A 28 -11.69 -15.14 5.48
CA ILE A 28 -12.70 -14.72 6.46
C ILE A 28 -13.26 -15.92 7.25
N ASP A 29 -12.67 -17.11 7.08
CA ASP A 29 -13.13 -18.38 7.63
C ASP A 29 -11.98 -19.21 8.23
N GLY A 30 -10.98 -18.51 8.79
CA GLY A 30 -9.87 -19.13 9.52
C GLY A 30 -8.86 -19.84 8.61
N GLY A 31 -8.85 -19.49 7.32
CA GLY A 31 -7.94 -20.05 6.33
C GLY A 31 -8.46 -21.31 5.63
N ALA A 32 -9.73 -21.67 5.83
CA ALA A 32 -10.37 -22.74 5.05
C ALA A 32 -10.46 -22.36 3.57
N HIS A 33 -10.80 -21.10 3.27
CA HIS A 33 -10.79 -20.55 1.93
C HIS A 33 -9.99 -19.25 1.86
N TRP A 34 -9.35 -19.06 0.69
CA TRP A 34 -8.53 -17.89 0.39
C TRP A 34 -8.97 -17.28 -0.93
N ILE A 35 -9.37 -16.01 -0.88
CA ILE A 35 -9.80 -15.24 -2.05
C ILE A 35 -8.65 -14.34 -2.49
N GLN A 36 -8.27 -14.43 -3.76
CA GLN A 36 -7.22 -13.59 -4.32
C GLN A 36 -7.67 -12.14 -4.45
N GLN A 37 -6.78 -11.22 -4.08
CA GLN A 37 -6.98 -9.78 -4.17
C GLN A 37 -6.02 -9.17 -5.19
N THR A 38 -6.47 -8.11 -5.85
CA THR A 38 -5.62 -7.33 -6.77
C THR A 38 -4.75 -6.38 -5.96
N SER A 39 -3.44 -6.65 -5.91
CA SER A 39 -2.47 -5.86 -5.16
C SER A 39 -2.02 -4.57 -5.87
N GLY A 40 -2.23 -4.49 -7.19
CA GLY A 40 -1.75 -3.38 -8.01
C GLY A 40 -0.25 -3.44 -8.34
N THR A 41 0.43 -4.55 -8.04
CA THR A 41 1.87 -4.74 -8.35
C THR A 41 2.15 -6.19 -8.76
N GLY A 42 3.15 -6.39 -9.62
CA GLY A 42 3.71 -7.71 -9.95
C GLY A 42 4.99 -8.04 -9.17
N LEU A 43 5.41 -7.16 -8.27
CA LEU A 43 6.63 -7.32 -7.48
C LEU A 43 6.40 -8.20 -6.25
N ASP A 44 7.43 -8.92 -5.83
CA ASP A 44 7.36 -9.81 -4.67
C ASP A 44 7.03 -9.03 -3.41
N LEU A 45 5.98 -9.46 -2.71
CA LEU A 45 5.64 -8.96 -1.38
C LEU A 45 6.29 -9.88 -0.34
N LEU A 46 7.03 -9.29 0.58
CA LEU A 46 7.90 -9.98 1.54
C LEU A 46 7.51 -9.74 3.00
N GLY A 47 6.77 -8.66 3.25
CA GLY A 47 6.27 -8.28 4.57
C GLY A 47 4.78 -7.97 4.51
N LEU A 48 4.10 -8.24 5.61
CA LEU A 48 2.68 -7.97 5.80
C LEU A 48 2.47 -7.53 7.25
N ALA A 49 1.77 -6.42 7.42
CA ALA A 49 1.28 -5.93 8.70
C ALA A 49 -0.22 -5.70 8.60
N VAL A 50 -0.96 -6.18 9.59
CA VAL A 50 -2.42 -6.11 9.64
C VAL A 50 -2.80 -5.31 10.88
N VAL A 51 -3.61 -4.28 10.69
CA VAL A 51 -4.04 -3.38 11.77
C VAL A 51 -5.41 -3.81 12.27
N ASP A 52 -6.34 -4.04 11.34
CA ASP A 52 -7.70 -4.51 11.61
C ASP A 52 -8.28 -5.18 10.35
N ALA A 53 -9.56 -5.55 10.37
CA ALA A 53 -10.25 -6.21 9.26
C ALA A 53 -10.43 -5.35 8.00
N GLN A 54 -10.12 -4.06 8.06
CA GLN A 54 -10.18 -3.12 6.94
C GLN A 54 -8.80 -2.62 6.50
N ASN A 55 -7.85 -2.52 7.43
CA ASN A 55 -6.57 -1.85 7.23
C ASN A 55 -5.39 -2.84 7.30
N ALA A 56 -4.62 -2.92 6.20
CA ALA A 56 -3.40 -3.74 6.12
C ALA A 56 -2.39 -3.16 5.14
N TRP A 57 -1.10 -3.39 5.40
CA TRP A 57 0.02 -2.94 4.58
C TRP A 57 0.90 -4.13 4.18
N ALA A 58 1.23 -4.22 2.90
CA ALA A 58 2.20 -5.18 2.40
C ALA A 58 3.39 -4.45 1.78
N VAL A 59 4.59 -4.95 2.07
CA VAL A 59 5.85 -4.36 1.62
C VAL A 59 6.66 -5.39 0.85
N GLY A 60 7.43 -4.95 -0.14
CA GLY A 60 8.06 -5.84 -1.10
C GLY A 60 9.32 -5.30 -1.77
N ALA A 61 9.72 -6.00 -2.83
CA ALA A 61 10.88 -5.66 -3.64
C ALA A 61 10.82 -4.22 -4.17
N ASN A 62 12.00 -3.63 -4.41
CA ASN A 62 12.17 -2.25 -4.91
C ASN A 62 11.47 -1.18 -4.05
N GLY A 63 11.34 -1.42 -2.74
CA GLY A 63 10.66 -0.49 -1.83
C GLY A 63 9.16 -0.38 -2.05
N THR A 64 8.54 -1.38 -2.71
CA THR A 64 7.09 -1.41 -2.93
C THR A 64 6.36 -1.41 -1.61
N VAL A 65 5.39 -0.51 -1.47
CA VAL A 65 4.42 -0.50 -0.38
C VAL A 65 3.03 -0.45 -1.00
N VAL A 66 2.20 -1.41 -0.66
CA VAL A 66 0.77 -1.41 -1.01
C VAL A 66 -0.05 -1.40 0.27
N THR A 67 -1.14 -0.63 0.27
CA THR A 67 -1.99 -0.46 1.46
C THR A 67 -3.44 -0.65 1.10
N THR A 68 -4.22 -1.26 1.98
CA THR A 68 -5.68 -1.26 1.91
C THR A 68 -6.27 -0.60 3.15
N SER A 69 -7.46 -0.02 2.96
CA SER A 69 -8.30 0.55 4.02
C SER A 69 -9.77 0.11 3.88
N ASN A 70 -10.02 -0.92 3.07
CA ASN A 70 -11.34 -1.46 2.77
C ASN A 70 -11.34 -3.00 2.72
N GLY A 71 -10.48 -3.60 3.54
CA GLY A 71 -10.38 -5.06 3.67
C GLY A 71 -9.77 -5.73 2.44
N GLY A 72 -8.97 -5.00 1.67
CA GLY A 72 -8.32 -5.50 0.47
C GLY A 72 -9.23 -5.68 -0.73
N ALA A 73 -10.44 -5.10 -0.70
CA ALA A 73 -11.22 -4.91 -1.92
C ALA A 73 -10.43 -4.09 -2.95
N ASN A 74 -9.64 -3.11 -2.48
CA ASN A 74 -8.63 -2.42 -3.28
C ASN A 74 -7.32 -2.25 -2.49
N TRP A 75 -6.20 -2.37 -3.20
CA TRP A 75 -4.86 -2.06 -2.68
C TRP A 75 -4.27 -0.89 -3.47
N ALA A 76 -3.82 0.13 -2.75
CA ALA A 76 -3.19 1.33 -3.32
C ALA A 76 -1.67 1.24 -3.17
N THR A 77 -0.95 1.35 -4.28
CA THR A 77 0.52 1.44 -4.30
C THR A 77 0.95 2.83 -3.83
N ARG A 78 1.70 2.89 -2.73
CA ARG A 78 2.38 4.11 -2.30
C ARG A 78 3.80 4.09 -2.87
N GLN A 79 3.99 4.79 -3.99
CA GLN A 79 5.33 5.19 -4.40
C GLN A 79 5.77 6.37 -3.52
N ARG A 80 6.99 6.34 -2.99
CA ARG A 80 7.56 7.56 -2.41
C ARG A 80 7.73 8.56 -3.54
N HIS A 81 6.84 9.54 -3.62
CA HIS A 81 7.19 10.79 -4.27
C HIS A 81 8.28 11.44 -3.42
N HIS A 82 9.54 11.22 -3.77
CA HIS A 82 10.58 12.18 -3.45
C HIS A 82 10.39 13.39 -4.37
N GLN A 83 9.29 14.10 -4.18
CA GLN A 83 9.13 15.41 -4.78
C GLN A 83 9.96 16.34 -3.92
N LEU A 84 11.23 16.49 -4.28
CA LEU A 84 12.01 17.65 -3.86
C LEU A 84 11.13 18.86 -4.18
N ALA A 85 10.70 19.58 -3.15
CA ALA A 85 10.12 20.90 -3.32
C ALA A 85 11.23 21.88 -3.74
N VAL A 86 11.83 21.66 -4.91
CA VAL A 86 12.66 22.67 -5.57
C VAL A 86 11.71 23.56 -6.37
N GLY A 87 11.43 24.74 -5.82
CA GLY A 87 10.77 25.82 -6.57
C GLY A 87 9.52 26.44 -5.94
N ARG A 88 9.64 27.01 -4.72
CA ARG A 88 8.84 28.18 -4.34
C ARG A 88 9.72 29.29 -3.74
N TYR A 89 10.83 29.57 -4.41
CA TYR A 89 11.52 30.85 -4.27
C TYR A 89 11.30 31.61 -5.57
N GLY A 90 10.44 32.64 -5.55
CA GLY A 90 10.29 33.54 -6.69
C GLY A 90 8.87 33.94 -7.09
N GLN A 91 8.01 34.32 -6.13
CA GLN A 91 6.88 35.21 -6.40
C GLN A 91 6.78 36.20 -5.21
N ARG A 92 7.87 36.96 -4.96
CA ARG A 92 7.74 38.20 -4.18
C ARG A 92 7.07 39.22 -5.09
N ARG A 93 5.96 39.75 -4.59
CA ARG A 93 5.13 40.77 -5.24
C ARG A 93 5.98 41.98 -5.65
N PRO A 94 5.79 42.58 -6.83
CA PRO A 94 6.26 43.93 -7.07
C PRO A 94 5.31 44.94 -6.41
N ASP A 95 5.93 45.90 -5.74
CA ASP A 95 5.34 46.95 -4.94
C ASP A 95 4.46 47.90 -5.77
N ARG A 96 3.34 48.37 -5.20
CA ARG A 96 2.65 49.55 -5.73
C ARG A 96 3.53 50.76 -5.45
N LEU A 97 4.17 51.29 -6.49
CA LEU A 97 4.78 52.61 -6.50
C LEU A 97 4.11 53.50 -7.56
N GLY A 98 3.24 54.39 -7.07
CA GLY A 98 2.99 55.75 -7.56
C GLY A 98 2.37 55.94 -8.95
N ARG A 99 1.32 56.78 -9.03
CA ARG A 99 1.48 58.24 -9.19
C ARG A 99 0.12 58.90 -9.47
N ARG A 100 -0.06 60.04 -8.78
CA ARG A 100 -0.84 61.25 -9.12
C ARG A 100 -2.36 61.16 -9.12
#